data_AF-A0A7C9FXT7-F1
#
_entry.id   AF-A0A7C9FXT7-F1
#
_cell.length_a   1.000
_cell.length_b   1.000
_cell.length_c   1.000
_cell.angle_alpha   90.00
_cell.angle_beta   90.00
_cell.angle_gamma   90.00
#
_symmetry.space_group_name_H-M   'P 1'
#
loop_
_entity.id
_entity.type
_entity.pdbx_description
1 polymer ?
#
loop_
_entity_poly.entity_id
_entity_poly.type
_entity_poly.pdbx_seq_one_letter_code
_entity_poly.pdbx_strand_id
1 'polypeptide(L)'
;AGNSTAGRFAPGEIDALARLQPVAEAALSPLLRARRGIHRIGCEERLTYREEQIARLVRDGRSNKEIARDLALGQPTVKTHLMRMYRKLGVSNRTELVGALFL
;
A
#
# COMPACT_ATOMS: atom_id res chain seq x y z
N ALA A 1 -38.58 2.36 6.44
CA ALA A 1 -38.39 1.38 5.36
C ALA A 1 -37.96 2.15 4.11
N GLY A 2 -36.75 1.90 3.61
CA GLY A 2 -36.18 2.62 2.47
C GLY A 2 -34.71 2.24 2.30
N ASN A 3 -34.49 1.14 1.57
CA ASN A 3 -33.19 0.55 1.30
C ASN A 3 -32.49 1.28 0.14
N SER A 4 -31.17 1.11 -0.01
CA SER A 4 -30.33 1.27 -1.23
C SER A 4 -29.14 2.25 -1.10
N THR A 5 -28.07 1.83 -0.42
CA THR A 5 -26.73 2.44 -0.51
C THR A 5 -25.79 1.71 -1.48
N ALA A 6 -26.32 0.83 -2.34
CA ALA A 6 -25.49 -0.01 -3.21
C ALA A 6 -25.29 0.55 -4.63
N GLY A 7 -25.07 1.85 -4.77
CA GLY A 7 -24.59 2.46 -6.03
C GLY A 7 -25.38 2.08 -7.30
N ARG A 8 -24.70 2.14 -8.46
CA ARG A 8 -25.24 1.91 -9.82
C ARG A 8 -25.69 0.47 -10.14
N PHE A 9 -25.81 -0.40 -9.15
CA PHE A 9 -26.03 -1.84 -9.35
C PHE A 9 -27.34 -2.29 -8.71
N ALA A 10 -28.10 -3.10 -9.43
CA ALA A 10 -29.31 -3.71 -8.92
C ALA A 10 -28.99 -4.79 -7.88
N PRO A 11 -29.87 -5.03 -6.88
CA PRO A 11 -29.64 -6.06 -5.85
C PRO A 11 -29.38 -7.46 -6.39
N GLY A 12 -29.99 -7.82 -7.53
CA GLY A 12 -29.75 -9.10 -8.20
C GLY A 12 -28.36 -9.23 -8.84
N GLU A 13 -27.76 -8.11 -9.28
CA GLU A 13 -26.39 -8.09 -9.79
C GLU A 13 -25.38 -8.31 -8.66
N ILE A 14 -25.66 -7.76 -7.48
CA ILE A 14 -24.84 -7.95 -6.27
C ILE A 14 -24.93 -9.40 -5.78
N ASP A 15 -26.13 -9.99 -5.78
CA ASP A 15 -26.32 -11.41 -5.43
C ASP A 15 -25.61 -12.35 -6.41
N ALA A 16 -25.70 -12.06 -7.71
CA ALA A 16 -24.97 -12.80 -8.74
C ALA A 16 -23.44 -12.69 -8.53
N LEU A 17 -22.94 -11.50 -8.20
CA LEU A 17 -21.53 -11.30 -7.88
C LEU A 17 -21.11 -12.07 -6.62
N ALA A 18 -21.92 -12.03 -5.56
CA ALA A 18 -21.65 -12.75 -4.31
C ALA A 18 -21.59 -14.27 -4.50
N ARG A 19 -22.38 -14.83 -5.42
CA ARG A 19 -22.32 -16.26 -5.78
C ARG A 19 -21.05 -16.63 -6.55
N LEU A 20 -20.52 -15.71 -7.36
CA LEU A 20 -19.29 -15.92 -8.13
C LEU A 20 -18.02 -15.63 -7.33
N GLN A 21 -18.13 -14.84 -6.26
CA GLN A 21 -17.00 -14.41 -5.44
C GLN A 21 -16.13 -15.57 -4.90
N PRO A 22 -16.68 -16.68 -4.37
CA PRO A 22 -15.85 -17.80 -3.89
C PRO A 22 -15.01 -18.43 -5.00
N VAL A 23 -15.55 -18.51 -6.21
CA VAL A 23 -14.85 -19.06 -7.38
C VAL A 23 -13.75 -18.12 -7.83
N ALA A 24 -14.03 -16.82 -7.89
CA ALA A 24 -13.04 -15.80 -8.20
C ALA A 24 -11.91 -15.78 -7.17
N GLU A 25 -12.22 -15.83 -5.87
CA GLU A 25 -11.24 -15.89 -4.79
C GLU A 25 -10.40 -17.16 -4.85
N ALA A 26 -11.00 -18.32 -5.13
CA ALA A 26 -10.27 -19.58 -5.29
C ALA A 26 -9.33 -19.56 -6.51
N ALA A 27 -9.79 -19.03 -7.65
CA ALA A 27 -9.00 -18.94 -8.87
C ALA A 27 -7.86 -17.92 -8.77
N LEU A 28 -8.11 -16.78 -8.10
CA LEU A 28 -7.11 -15.74 -7.90
C LEU A 28 -6.17 -16.07 -6.74
N SER A 29 -6.55 -16.93 -5.79
CA SER A 29 -5.75 -17.24 -4.61
C SER A 29 -4.31 -17.71 -4.91
N PRO A 30 -4.04 -18.62 -5.86
CA PRO A 30 -2.68 -19.00 -6.24
C PRO A 30 -1.88 -17.86 -6.87
N LEU A 31 -2.51 -17.07 -7.74
CA LEU A 31 -1.89 -15.90 -8.39
C LEU A 31 -1.56 -14.83 -7.36
N LEU A 32 -2.50 -14.55 -6.47
CA LEU A 32 -2.30 -13.68 -5.34
C LEU A 32 -1.26 -14.26 -4.38
N ARG A 33 -1.18 -15.58 -4.15
CA ARG A 33 -0.14 -16.22 -3.32
C ARG A 33 1.25 -16.11 -3.92
N ALA A 34 1.39 -16.39 -5.21
CA ALA A 34 2.63 -16.19 -5.97
C ALA A 34 3.07 -14.72 -5.95
N ARG A 35 2.11 -13.80 -6.03
CA ARG A 35 2.34 -12.36 -5.84
C ARG A 35 2.50 -11.96 -4.36
N ARG A 36 1.99 -12.75 -3.40
CA ARG A 36 2.00 -12.54 -1.93
C ARG A 36 3.28 -13.05 -1.24
N GLY A 37 4.31 -13.42 -1.98
CA GLY A 37 5.68 -13.15 -1.50
C GLY A 37 5.89 -11.66 -1.16
N ILE A 38 5.08 -10.77 -1.77
CA ILE A 38 5.19 -9.30 -1.67
C ILE A 38 4.02 -8.67 -0.89
N HIS A 39 2.93 -9.39 -0.62
CA HIS A 39 1.67 -8.84 -0.07
C HIS A 39 1.25 -9.46 1.28
N ARG A 40 2.18 -10.08 2.00
CA ARG A 40 2.03 -10.42 3.44
C ARG A 40 2.52 -9.31 4.37
N ILE A 41 2.59 -8.06 3.89
CA ILE A 41 2.73 -6.91 4.79
C ILE A 41 1.44 -6.87 5.59
N GLY A 42 1.53 -7.39 6.80
CA GLY A 42 0.45 -7.33 7.76
C GLY A 42 -0.02 -5.89 7.90
N CYS A 43 -1.32 -5.76 8.10
CA CYS A 43 -1.98 -4.63 8.73
C CYS A 43 -1.32 -4.17 10.07
N GLU A 44 -0.26 -4.84 10.54
CA GLU A 44 0.33 -4.68 11.87
C GLU A 44 1.53 -3.72 11.94
N GLU A 45 2.13 -3.33 10.82
CA GLU A 45 3.25 -2.40 10.83
C GLU A 45 2.90 -1.13 10.07
N ARG A 46 1.96 -0.36 10.63
CA ARG A 46 1.68 1.02 10.18
C ARG A 46 2.98 1.82 10.22
N LEU A 47 3.24 2.60 9.18
CA LEU A 47 4.36 3.55 9.18
C LEU A 47 4.28 4.46 10.40
N THR A 48 5.42 4.75 11.00
CA THR A 48 5.48 5.80 12.03
C THR A 48 5.17 7.15 11.40
N TYR A 49 4.73 8.13 12.19
CA TYR A 49 4.48 9.49 11.71
C TYR A 49 5.64 10.06 10.88
N ARG A 50 6.89 9.79 11.31
CA ARG A 50 8.08 10.24 10.60
C ARG A 50 8.32 9.52 9.27
N GLU A 51 8.08 8.21 9.25
CA GLU A 51 8.13 7.42 8.03
C GLU A 51 7.08 7.90 7.02
N GLU A 52 5.86 8.21 7.46
CA GLU A 52 4.83 8.77 6.59
C GLU A 52 5.21 10.14 6.01
N GLN A 53 5.78 11.03 6.82
CA GLN A 53 6.27 12.33 6.32
C GLN A 53 7.31 12.14 5.22
N ILE A 54 8.25 11.22 5.43
CA ILE A 54 9.27 10.90 4.43
C ILE A 54 8.63 10.27 3.19
N ALA A 55 7.71 9.31 3.34
CA ALA A 55 7.04 8.64 2.23
C ALA A 55 6.25 9.62 1.34
N ARG A 56 5.58 10.62 1.93
CA ARG A 56 4.90 11.68 1.17
C ARG A 56 5.88 12.50 0.32
N LEU A 57 7.00 12.94 0.89
CA LEU A 57 8.02 13.67 0.14
C LEU A 57 8.69 12.77 -0.93
N VAL A 58 8.80 11.47 -0.66
CA VAL A 58 9.31 10.50 -1.62
C VAL A 58 8.40 10.40 -2.85
N ARG A 59 7.09 10.29 -2.61
CA ARG A 59 6.04 10.31 -3.65
C ARG A 59 6.10 11.59 -4.47
N ASP A 60 6.36 12.73 -3.83
CA ASP A 60 6.49 14.03 -4.50
C ASP A 60 7.82 14.18 -5.29
N GLY A 61 8.63 13.11 -5.40
CA GLY A 61 9.85 13.09 -6.20
C GLY A 61 11.09 13.66 -5.53
N ARG A 62 11.03 14.04 -4.24
CA ARG A 62 12.15 14.70 -3.53
C ARG A 62 13.34 13.77 -3.31
N SER A 63 14.55 14.23 -3.63
CA SER A 63 15.79 13.52 -3.31
C SER A 63 16.03 13.44 -1.79
N ASN A 64 16.87 12.50 -1.34
CA ASN A 64 17.20 12.38 0.08
C ASN A 64 17.82 13.67 0.67
N LYS A 65 18.51 14.46 -0.15
CA LYS A 65 19.09 15.76 0.23
C LYS A 65 18.01 16.83 0.42
N GLU A 66 16.94 16.80 -0.37
CA GLU A 66 15.80 17.70 -0.20
C GLU A 66 14.97 17.29 1.00
N ILE A 67 14.63 16.00 1.13
CA ILE A 67 13.89 15.47 2.29
C ILE A 67 14.62 15.79 3.60
N ALA A 68 15.93 15.64 3.62
CA ALA A 68 16.77 15.99 4.77
C ALA A 68 16.64 17.48 5.13
N ARG A 69 16.62 18.37 4.14
CA ARG A 69 16.45 19.81 4.35
C ARG A 69 15.04 20.14 4.82
N ASP A 70 14.01 19.62 4.14
CA ASP A 70 12.61 19.91 4.42
C ASP A 70 12.18 19.43 5.82
N LEU A 71 12.78 18.34 6.31
CA LEU A 71 12.47 17.75 7.61
C LEU A 71 13.49 18.09 8.70
N ALA A 72 14.50 18.92 8.43
CA ALA A 72 15.61 19.22 9.34
C ALA A 72 16.30 17.94 9.89
N LEU A 73 16.67 17.02 9.00
CA LEU A 73 17.37 15.77 9.28
C LEU A 73 18.72 15.70 8.57
N GLY A 74 19.57 14.76 9.01
CA GLY A 74 20.71 14.32 8.22
C GLY A 74 20.31 13.39 7.07
N GLN A 75 20.98 13.47 5.92
CA GLN A 75 20.81 12.52 4.81
C GLN A 75 20.98 11.04 5.24
N PRO A 76 21.94 10.68 6.13
CA PRO A 76 22.05 9.31 6.63
C PRO A 76 20.79 8.86 7.38
N THR A 77 20.16 9.76 8.15
CA THR A 77 18.92 9.49 8.88
C THR A 77 17.78 9.19 7.92
N VAL A 78 17.63 9.97 6.84
CA VAL A 78 16.63 9.72 5.78
C VAL A 78 16.86 8.35 5.13
N LYS A 79 18.12 8.00 4.81
CA LYS A 79 18.46 6.67 4.27
C LYS A 79 18.07 5.54 5.23
N THR A 80 18.33 5.71 6.53
CA THR A 80 17.96 4.74 7.56
C THR A 80 16.44 4.57 7.64
N HIS A 81 15.66 5.66 7.62
CA HIS A 81 14.20 5.57 7.57
C HIS A 81 13.71 4.86 6.32
N LEU A 82 14.28 5.16 5.14
CA LEU A 82 13.92 4.47 3.89
C LEU A 82 14.20 2.97 3.96
N MET A 83 15.37 2.56 4.46
CA MET A 83 15.69 1.13 4.63
C MET A 83 14.73 0.43 5.60
N ARG A 84 14.33 1.10 6.69
CA ARG A 84 13.33 0.55 7.62
C ARG A 84 11.98 0.38 6.92
N MET A 85 11.53 1.39 6.17
CA MET A 85 10.28 1.29 5.39
C MET A 85 10.35 0.18 4.34
N TYR A 86 11.47 0.04 3.63
CA TYR A 86 11.66 -1.02 2.65
C TYR A 86 11.51 -2.41 3.26
N ARG A 87 12.18 -2.65 4.39
CA ARG A 87 12.06 -3.91 5.12
C ARG A 87 10.64 -4.14 5.65
N LYS A 88 10.04 -3.10 6.22
CA LYS A 88 8.68 -3.11 6.80
C LYS A 88 7.60 -3.42 5.76
N LEU A 89 7.77 -2.87 4.56
CA LEU A 89 6.85 -3.00 3.45
C LEU A 89 7.29 -4.08 2.44
N GLY A 90 8.34 -4.85 2.71
CA GLY A 90 8.83 -5.88 1.79
C GLY A 90 9.14 -5.38 0.37
N VAL A 91 9.49 -4.11 0.21
CA VAL A 91 9.85 -3.49 -1.09
C VAL A 91 11.35 -3.32 -1.18
N SER A 92 11.88 -3.34 -2.41
CA SER A 92 13.33 -3.31 -2.64
C SER A 92 13.84 -1.96 -3.11
N ASN A 93 12.95 -1.10 -3.62
CA ASN A 93 13.34 0.19 -4.16
C ASN A 93 12.31 1.29 -3.91
N ARG A 94 12.74 2.52 -4.21
CA ARG A 94 11.95 3.74 -4.02
C ARG A 94 10.64 3.74 -4.82
N THR A 95 10.66 3.22 -6.04
CA THR A 95 9.48 3.18 -6.91
C THR A 95 8.45 2.17 -6.39
N GLU A 96 8.90 0.99 -5.98
CA GLU A 96 8.08 -0.01 -5.31
C GLU A 96 7.50 0.51 -3.99
N LEU A 97 8.26 1.28 -3.21
CA LEU A 97 7.76 1.96 -2.01
C LEU A 97 6.58 2.88 -2.34
N VAL A 98 6.70 3.70 -3.41
CA VAL A 98 5.61 4.59 -3.82
C VAL A 98 4.41 3.78 -4.32
N GLY A 99 4.65 2.74 -5.13
CA GLY A 99 3.58 1.86 -5.61
C GLY A 99 2.87 1.12 -4.50
N ALA A 100 3.58 0.68 -3.45
CA ALA A 100 2.97 -0.02 -2.32
C ALA A 100 2.14 0.88 -1.39
N LEU A 101 2.39 2.20 -1.39
CA LEU A 101 1.75 3.14 -0.46
C LEU A 101 0.70 4.05 -1.10
N PHE A 102 0.77 4.30 -2.40
CA PHE A 102 -0.02 5.36 -3.06
C PHE A 102 -0.71 4.94 -4.37
N LEU A 103 -0.51 3.70 -4.84
CA LEU A 103 -1.17 3.15 -6.05
C LEU A 103 -1.97 1.89 -5.68
#